data_AF-A0A9Q0Z6F0-F1
#
_entry.id   AF-A0A9Q0Z6F0-F1
#
_cell.length_a   1.000
_cell.length_b   1.000
_cell.length_c   1.000
_cell.angle_alpha   90.00
_cell.angle_beta   90.00
_cell.angle_gamma   90.00
#
_symmetry.space_group_name_H-M   'P 1'
#
loop_
_entity.id
_entity.type
_entity.pdbx_description
1 polymer ?
#
loop_
_entity_poly.entity_id
_entity_poly.type
_entity_poly.pdbx_seq_one_letter_code
_entity_poly.pdbx_strand_id
1 'polypeptide(L)'
;MKAIQFQCCSPDEVIFGPDFHQSLYCHLLCGLLFREEIQFVFSTFAHSIVLAFRTFEQVWQELCDDIRDGELSSRVTAPSVRMAMSKLLKPSPELADLIYKKCSGLSNWYGLIPELFPNAKYIYGIMTGSMEPYLKKLRHYAGELPLMSADYGTSEGWIAANVNPKLPPELATFAVLPNIGYFEFIPLNNDAERLYMDPKPVGLTEVKIGEDYEIIVTTFAGTRIFPF
;
A
#
# COMPACT_ATOMS: atom_id res chain seq x y z
N MET A 1 3.44 24.54 4.10
CA MET A 1 3.92 23.18 4.43
C MET A 1 4.52 22.55 3.19
N LYS A 2 5.85 22.61 3.02
CA LYS A 2 6.59 21.98 1.91
C LYS A 2 7.55 20.88 2.39
N ALA A 3 7.55 20.58 3.70
CA ALA A 3 8.62 19.81 4.34
C ALA A 3 8.38 18.29 4.40
N ILE A 4 7.18 17.81 4.05
CA ILE A 4 6.85 16.39 4.03
C ILE A 4 5.90 16.14 2.85
N GLN A 5 6.40 16.26 1.62
CA GLN A 5 5.74 15.67 0.47
C GLN A 5 6.49 14.38 0.15
N PHE A 6 5.81 13.24 0.28
CA PHE A 6 6.32 11.99 -0.26
C PHE A 6 6.36 12.14 -1.79
N GLN A 7 7.56 12.24 -2.34
CA GLN A 7 7.72 12.34 -3.79
C GLN A 7 7.60 10.93 -4.37
N CYS A 8 6.54 10.70 -5.14
CA CYS A 8 6.37 9.47 -5.89
C CYS A 8 7.38 9.43 -7.04
N CYS A 9 7.94 8.26 -7.34
CA CYS A 9 8.79 8.05 -8.51
C CYS A 9 7.99 8.06 -9.83
N SER A 10 6.66 7.91 -9.76
CA SER A 10 5.79 7.82 -10.92
C SER A 10 5.13 9.17 -11.21
N PRO A 11 5.09 9.59 -12.48
CA PRO A 11 4.38 10.80 -12.90
C PRO A 11 2.87 10.74 -12.62
N ASP A 12 2.24 11.92 -12.51
CA ASP A 12 0.79 12.04 -12.34
C ASP A 12 0.03 11.36 -13.48
N GLU A 13 0.52 11.42 -14.72
CA GLU A 13 -0.11 10.75 -15.86
C GLU A 13 -0.11 9.23 -15.74
N VAL A 14 0.86 8.65 -15.01
CA VAL A 14 0.89 7.21 -14.68
C VAL A 14 -0.06 6.92 -13.52
N ILE A 15 -0.03 7.74 -12.46
CA ILE A 15 -0.87 7.57 -11.27
C ILE A 15 -2.36 7.66 -11.62
N PHE A 16 -2.73 8.64 -12.45
CA PHE A 16 -4.10 8.87 -12.91
C PHE A 16 -4.34 8.29 -14.30
N GLY A 17 -3.55 7.29 -14.69
CA GLY A 17 -3.69 6.62 -15.97
C GLY A 17 -5.05 5.92 -16.10
N PRO A 18 -5.64 5.88 -17.31
CA PRO A 18 -6.98 5.35 -17.52
C PRO A 18 -7.06 3.82 -17.45
N ASP A 19 -5.94 3.13 -17.67
CA ASP A 19 -5.84 1.67 -17.66
C ASP A 19 -4.93 1.21 -16.52
N PHE A 20 -5.46 0.34 -15.66
CA PHE A 20 -4.75 -0.16 -14.50
C PHE A 20 -3.49 -0.95 -14.87
N HIS A 21 -3.55 -1.83 -15.88
CA HIS A 21 -2.43 -2.70 -16.25
C HIS A 21 -1.29 -1.89 -16.88
N GLN A 22 -1.62 -0.91 -17.71
CA GLN A 22 -0.64 0.01 -18.29
C GLN A 22 0.01 0.89 -17.21
N SER A 23 -0.79 1.40 -16.28
CA SER A 23 -0.29 2.21 -15.16
C SER A 23 0.60 1.39 -14.25
N LEU A 24 0.20 0.16 -13.91
CA LEU A 24 1.00 -0.76 -13.11
C LEU A 24 2.35 -1.08 -13.77
N TYR A 25 2.35 -1.38 -15.07
CA TYR A 25 3.58 -1.61 -15.83
C TYR A 25 4.52 -0.40 -15.75
N CYS A 26 3.98 0.81 -15.97
CA CYS A 26 4.75 2.04 -15.90
C CYS A 26 5.22 2.36 -14.47
N HIS A 27 4.44 2.04 -13.44
CA HIS A 27 4.83 2.18 -12.03
C HIS A 27 6.06 1.31 -11.71
N LEU A 28 6.05 0.05 -12.17
CA LEU A 28 7.20 -0.86 -12.01
C LEU A 28 8.42 -0.32 -12.76
N LEU A 29 8.23 0.16 -14.00
CA LEU A 29 9.30 0.73 -14.82
C LEU A 29 9.92 1.98 -14.18
N CYS A 30 9.11 2.93 -13.72
CA CYS A 30 9.56 4.08 -12.94
C CYS A 30 10.33 3.64 -11.69
N GLY A 31 9.82 2.62 -10.99
CA GLY A 31 10.49 2.08 -9.82
C GLY A 31 11.91 1.60 -10.13
N LEU A 32 12.08 0.87 -11.23
CA LEU A 32 13.39 0.39 -11.68
C LEU A 32 14.34 1.53 -12.07
N LEU A 33 13.84 2.55 -12.77
CA LEU A 33 14.64 3.72 -13.17
C LEU A 33 15.19 4.49 -11.96
N PHE A 34 14.38 4.65 -10.91
CA PHE A 34 14.72 5.38 -9.70
C PHE A 34 15.10 4.46 -8.53
N ARG A 35 15.59 3.25 -8.80
CA ARG A 35 15.77 2.21 -7.78
C ARG A 35 16.63 2.60 -6.57
N GLU A 36 17.63 3.46 -6.78
CA GLU A 36 18.51 3.95 -5.72
C GLU A 36 17.84 5.00 -4.83
N GLU A 37 16.82 5.70 -5.35
CA GLU A 37 16.13 6.77 -4.63
C GLU A 37 14.98 6.23 -3.76
N ILE A 38 14.52 5.00 -4.02
CA ILE A 38 13.39 4.40 -3.33
C ILE A 38 13.73 4.10 -1.87
N GLN A 39 13.01 4.77 -0.97
CA GLN A 39 13.15 4.61 0.49
C GLN A 39 12.09 3.69 1.10
N PHE A 40 10.94 3.52 0.45
CA PHE A 40 9.87 2.64 0.89
C PHE A 40 8.97 2.30 -0.30
N VAL A 41 8.29 1.15 -0.22
CA VAL A 41 7.27 0.74 -1.20
C VAL A 41 5.91 0.91 -0.57
N PHE A 42 4.96 1.49 -1.30
CA PHE A 42 3.65 1.82 -0.77
C PHE A 42 2.52 1.40 -1.72
N SER A 43 1.44 0.91 -1.13
CA SER A 43 0.10 0.90 -1.72
C SER A 43 -0.94 0.94 -0.59
N THR A 44 -2.18 1.33 -0.90
CA THR A 44 -3.27 1.36 0.08
C THR A 44 -3.46 0.01 0.76
N PHE A 45 -3.45 -1.09 -0.01
CA PHE A 45 -3.69 -2.44 0.50
C PHE A 45 -2.53 -3.38 0.18
N ALA A 46 -2.24 -4.32 1.10
CA ALA A 46 -1.23 -5.36 0.90
C ALA A 46 -1.45 -6.17 -0.39
N HIS A 47 -2.72 -6.41 -0.74
CA HIS A 47 -3.10 -7.09 -1.99
C HIS A 47 -2.47 -6.43 -3.23
N SER A 48 -2.54 -5.10 -3.33
CA SER A 48 -2.04 -4.35 -4.47
C SER A 48 -0.52 -4.47 -4.63
N ILE A 49 0.22 -4.49 -3.51
CA ILE A 49 1.67 -4.71 -3.53
C ILE A 49 2.00 -6.12 -4.02
N VAL A 50 1.29 -7.12 -3.49
CA VAL A 50 1.46 -8.51 -3.93
C VAL A 50 1.11 -8.68 -5.41
N LEU A 51 0.05 -8.04 -5.88
CA LEU A 51 -0.34 -8.03 -7.28
C LEU A 51 0.75 -7.40 -8.16
N ALA A 52 1.28 -6.25 -7.75
CA ALA A 52 2.35 -5.56 -8.48
C ALA A 52 3.57 -6.44 -8.68
N PHE A 53 4.07 -7.07 -7.61
CA PHE A 53 5.24 -7.94 -7.72
C PHE A 53 4.94 -9.27 -8.42
N ARG A 54 3.72 -9.82 -8.31
CA ARG A 54 3.31 -10.96 -9.16
C ARG A 54 3.29 -10.62 -10.64
N THR A 55 2.82 -9.43 -11.00
CA THR A 55 2.89 -8.95 -12.39
C THR A 55 4.34 -8.75 -12.81
N PHE A 56 5.19 -8.19 -11.93
CA PHE A 56 6.63 -8.06 -12.20
C PHE A 56 7.27 -9.41 -12.53
N GLU A 57 6.96 -10.49 -11.80
CA GLU A 57 7.48 -11.84 -12.11
C GLU A 57 7.19 -12.28 -13.57
N GLN A 58 6.12 -11.76 -14.18
CA GLN A 58 5.70 -12.10 -15.54
C GLN A 58 6.30 -11.20 -16.62
N VAL A 59 6.59 -9.93 -16.28
CA VAL A 59 6.98 -8.89 -17.27
C VAL A 59 8.38 -8.33 -17.05
N TRP A 60 9.15 -8.82 -16.08
CA TRP A 60 10.48 -8.27 -15.76
C TRP A 60 11.46 -8.26 -16.93
N GLN A 61 11.36 -9.21 -17.86
CA GLN A 61 12.21 -9.26 -19.06
C GLN A 61 11.85 -8.11 -20.02
N GLU A 62 10.54 -7.91 -20.28
CA GLU A 62 10.01 -6.81 -21.08
C GLU A 62 10.43 -5.45 -20.47
N LEU A 63 10.34 -5.32 -19.14
CA LEU A 63 10.81 -4.13 -18.44
C LEU A 63 12.32 -3.88 -18.62
N CYS A 64 13.14 -4.93 -18.64
CA CYS A 64 14.58 -4.79 -18.88
C CYS A 64 14.87 -4.36 -20.33
N ASP A 65 14.13 -4.90 -21.30
CA ASP A 65 14.28 -4.54 -22.70
C ASP A 65 13.86 -3.08 -22.94
N ASP A 66 12.75 -2.62 -22.35
CA ASP A 66 12.32 -1.23 -22.41
C ASP A 66 13.37 -0.25 -21.82
N ILE A 67 14.05 -0.64 -20.73
CA ILE A 67 15.14 0.15 -20.15
C ILE A 67 16.37 0.15 -21.07
N ARG A 68 16.71 -1.00 -21.65
CA ARG A 68 17.87 -1.17 -22.53
C ARG A 68 17.73 -0.29 -23.77
N ASP A 69 16.58 -0.38 -24.43
CA ASP A 69 16.30 0.32 -25.69
C ASP A 69 15.87 1.78 -25.44
N GLY A 70 15.43 2.10 -24.23
CA GLY A 70 14.90 3.42 -23.90
C GLY A 70 13.54 3.70 -24.56
N GLU A 71 12.86 2.66 -25.03
CA GLU A 71 11.57 2.73 -25.68
C GLU A 71 10.52 2.00 -24.86
N LEU A 72 9.32 2.57 -24.77
CA LEU A 72 8.23 1.96 -24.02
C LEU A 72 7.50 0.92 -24.87
N SER A 73 7.28 -0.27 -24.31
CA SER A 73 6.55 -1.36 -24.94
C SER A 73 5.23 -0.93 -25.58
N SER A 74 4.86 -1.59 -26.69
CA SER A 74 3.59 -1.38 -27.40
C SER A 74 2.36 -1.73 -26.56
N ARG A 75 2.54 -2.43 -25.43
CA ARG A 75 1.50 -2.70 -24.42
C ARG A 75 0.85 -1.43 -23.87
N VAL A 76 1.62 -0.36 -23.73
CA VAL A 76 1.11 0.91 -23.20
C VAL A 76 0.55 1.75 -24.33
N THR A 77 -0.76 1.77 -24.51
CA THR A 77 -1.42 2.50 -25.60
C THR A 77 -1.84 3.92 -25.23
N ALA A 78 -1.98 4.23 -23.93
CA ALA A 78 -2.45 5.53 -23.44
C ALA A 78 -1.47 6.66 -23.83
N PRO A 79 -1.88 7.65 -24.66
CA PRO A 79 -0.96 8.66 -25.19
C PRO A 79 -0.32 9.55 -24.11
N SER A 80 -1.08 9.91 -23.07
CA SER A 80 -0.59 10.72 -21.94
C SER A 80 0.53 9.99 -21.18
N VAL A 81 0.33 8.71 -20.90
CA VAL A 81 1.29 7.84 -20.22
C VAL A 81 2.55 7.68 -21.07
N ARG A 82 2.42 7.39 -22.38
CA ARG A 82 3.57 7.27 -23.28
C ARG A 82 4.39 8.56 -23.32
N MET A 83 3.74 9.71 -23.39
CA MET A 83 4.41 11.02 -23.40
C MET A 83 5.11 11.35 -22.07
N ALA A 84 4.54 10.93 -20.93
CA ALA A 84 5.20 11.10 -19.63
C ALA A 84 6.43 10.19 -19.52
N MET A 85 6.29 8.92 -19.89
CA MET A 85 7.37 7.94 -19.84
C MET A 85 8.51 8.24 -20.81
N SER A 86 8.23 8.80 -22.00
CA SER A 86 9.29 9.16 -22.96
C SER A 86 10.22 10.27 -22.46
N LYS A 87 9.80 11.07 -21.48
CA LYS A 87 10.65 12.07 -20.83
C LYS A 87 11.61 11.44 -19.81
N LEU A 88 11.25 10.27 -19.28
CA LEU A 88 12.00 9.55 -18.25
C LEU A 88 12.92 8.49 -18.86
N LEU A 89 12.42 7.74 -19.84
CA LEU A 89 13.15 6.67 -20.48
C LEU A 89 14.30 7.22 -21.32
N LYS A 90 15.49 6.70 -21.02
CA LYS A 90 16.71 6.90 -21.79
C LYS A 90 17.37 5.54 -21.93
N PRO A 91 17.94 5.21 -23.10
CA PRO A 91 18.62 3.93 -23.29
C PRO A 91 19.69 3.74 -22.22
N SER A 92 19.56 2.68 -21.41
CA SER A 92 20.49 2.34 -20.34
C SER A 92 20.74 0.84 -20.28
N PRO A 93 21.63 0.32 -21.15
CA PRO A 93 21.99 -1.10 -21.14
C PRO A 93 22.59 -1.56 -19.81
N GLU A 94 23.38 -0.71 -19.15
CA GLU A 94 24.01 -1.03 -17.87
C GLU A 94 22.98 -1.28 -16.76
N LEU A 95 21.92 -0.46 -16.68
CA LEU A 95 20.84 -0.63 -15.72
C LEU A 95 20.03 -1.89 -16.02
N ALA A 96 19.71 -2.12 -17.30
CA ALA A 96 18.99 -3.30 -17.74
C ALA A 96 19.75 -4.59 -17.38
N ASP A 97 21.05 -4.66 -17.67
CA ASP A 97 21.88 -5.84 -17.37
C ASP A 97 22.04 -6.06 -15.86
N LEU A 98 22.13 -4.98 -15.08
CA LEU A 98 22.16 -5.04 -13.62
C LEU A 98 20.85 -5.65 -13.06
N ILE A 99 19.70 -5.15 -13.50
CA ILE A 99 18.39 -5.64 -13.07
C ILE A 99 18.21 -7.09 -13.51
N TYR A 100 18.60 -7.41 -14.76
CA TYR A 100 18.52 -8.76 -15.28
C TYR A 100 19.34 -9.74 -14.44
N LYS A 101 20.58 -9.38 -14.09
CA LYS A 101 21.45 -10.20 -13.24
C LYS A 101 20.87 -10.39 -11.84
N LYS A 102 20.27 -9.35 -11.26
CA LYS A 102 19.59 -9.43 -9.95
C LYS A 102 18.39 -10.37 -10.01
N CYS A 103 17.49 -10.18 -10.96
CA CYS A 103 16.29 -11.01 -11.13
C CYS A 103 16.63 -12.47 -11.43
N SER A 104 17.59 -12.74 -12.31
CA SER A 104 18.03 -14.11 -12.65
C SER A 104 18.78 -14.81 -11.51
N GLY A 105 19.43 -14.07 -10.62
CA GLY A 105 20.10 -14.61 -9.43
C GLY A 105 19.15 -14.95 -8.29
N LEU A 106 17.91 -14.45 -8.30
CA LEU A 106 16.93 -14.70 -7.25
C LEU A 106 16.36 -16.13 -7.35
N SER A 107 16.39 -16.84 -6.22
CA SER A 107 15.71 -18.12 -6.09
C SER A 107 14.27 -17.89 -5.63
N ASN A 108 13.30 -18.27 -6.47
CA ASN A 108 11.86 -18.20 -6.17
C ASN A 108 11.38 -16.78 -5.78
N TRP A 109 12.03 -15.71 -6.25
CA TRP A 109 11.63 -14.32 -5.95
C TRP A 109 11.65 -13.92 -4.47
N TYR A 110 12.36 -14.67 -3.62
CA TYR A 110 12.50 -14.35 -2.21
C TYR A 110 13.38 -13.09 -2.04
N GLY A 111 12.93 -12.11 -1.26
CA GLY A 111 13.68 -10.86 -1.05
C GLY A 111 13.80 -9.99 -2.31
N LEU A 112 12.84 -10.10 -3.25
CA LEU A 112 12.83 -9.32 -4.48
C LEU A 112 12.91 -7.80 -4.24
N ILE A 113 12.15 -7.28 -3.28
CA ILE A 113 12.04 -5.84 -3.01
C ILE A 113 13.39 -5.24 -2.59
N PRO A 114 14.09 -5.75 -1.56
CA PRO A 114 15.39 -5.22 -1.18
C PRO A 114 16.46 -5.43 -2.26
N GLU A 115 16.35 -6.47 -3.11
CA GLU A 115 17.29 -6.65 -4.21
C GLU A 115 17.13 -5.61 -5.32
N LEU A 116 15.89 -5.30 -5.70
CA LEU A 116 15.59 -4.23 -6.65
C LEU A 116 15.91 -2.86 -6.06
N PHE A 117 15.47 -2.61 -4.83
CA PHE A 117 15.52 -1.30 -4.16
C PHE A 117 16.43 -1.38 -2.92
N PRO A 118 17.75 -1.17 -3.08
CA PRO A 118 18.73 -1.42 -2.02
C PRO A 118 18.58 -0.46 -0.83
N ASN A 119 18.00 0.72 -1.05
CA ASN A 119 17.81 1.74 -0.02
C ASN A 119 16.39 1.71 0.60
N ALA A 120 15.58 0.71 0.26
CA ALA A 120 14.26 0.53 0.85
C ALA A 120 14.38 0.22 2.35
N LYS A 121 13.61 0.92 3.18
CA LYS A 121 13.63 0.83 4.64
C LYS A 121 12.46 0.05 5.20
N TYR A 122 11.30 0.10 4.55
CA TYR A 122 10.08 -0.57 4.96
C TYR A 122 9.09 -0.64 3.80
N ILE A 123 8.07 -1.48 3.96
CA ILE A 123 6.90 -1.55 3.09
C ILE A 123 5.71 -1.01 3.86
N TYR A 124 4.96 -0.11 3.24
CA TYR A 124 3.85 0.61 3.86
C TYR A 124 2.52 0.29 3.17
N GLY A 125 1.48 0.06 3.95
CA GLY A 125 0.13 -0.19 3.44
C GLY A 125 -0.78 -0.82 4.49
N ILE A 126 -2.07 -0.97 4.19
CA ILE A 126 -3.02 -1.65 5.07
C ILE A 126 -2.77 -3.16 4.98
N MET A 127 -2.47 -3.76 6.13
CA MET A 127 -2.00 -5.14 6.26
C MET A 127 -2.78 -5.95 7.32
N THR A 128 -3.77 -5.34 7.96
CA THR A 128 -4.62 -5.91 9.00
C THR A 128 -5.97 -6.39 8.43
N GLY A 129 -6.70 -7.18 9.21
CA GLY A 129 -8.06 -7.62 8.86
C GLY A 129 -8.05 -8.50 7.61
N SER A 130 -8.87 -8.16 6.60
CA SER A 130 -8.96 -8.94 5.35
C SER A 130 -7.66 -8.98 4.55
N MET A 131 -6.66 -8.16 4.89
CA MET A 131 -5.35 -8.14 4.23
C MET A 131 -4.34 -9.15 4.81
N GLU A 132 -4.62 -9.73 5.98
CA GLU A 132 -3.73 -10.70 6.65
C GLU A 132 -3.33 -11.90 5.77
N PRO A 133 -4.21 -12.51 4.94
CA PRO A 133 -3.84 -13.62 4.07
C PRO A 133 -2.71 -13.30 3.08
N TYR A 134 -2.51 -12.02 2.73
CA TYR A 134 -1.46 -11.59 1.81
C TYR A 134 -0.08 -11.46 2.48
N LEU A 135 -0.02 -11.39 3.82
CA LEU A 135 1.22 -11.17 4.57
C LEU A 135 2.28 -12.22 4.27
N LYS A 136 1.89 -13.49 4.12
CA LYS A 136 2.84 -14.57 3.80
C LYS A 136 3.58 -14.31 2.49
N LYS A 137 2.86 -13.95 1.43
CA LYS A 137 3.48 -13.66 0.12
C LYS A 137 4.18 -12.30 0.11
N LEU A 138 3.68 -11.32 0.88
CA LEU A 138 4.35 -10.04 1.02
C LEU A 138 5.70 -10.16 1.74
N ARG A 139 5.77 -10.90 2.85
CA ARG A 139 7.02 -11.22 3.56
C ARG A 139 8.02 -11.94 2.66
N HIS A 140 7.52 -12.83 1.81
CA HIS A 140 8.36 -13.52 0.83
C HIS A 140 9.08 -12.53 -0.11
N TYR A 141 8.37 -11.52 -0.63
CA TYR A 141 9.01 -10.48 -1.45
C TYR A 141 9.85 -9.48 -0.63
N ALA A 142 9.43 -9.19 0.59
CA ALA A 142 10.08 -8.23 1.49
C ALA A 142 11.43 -8.74 2.02
N GLY A 143 11.59 -10.06 2.18
CA GLY A 143 12.72 -10.62 2.91
C GLY A 143 12.72 -10.12 4.35
N GLU A 144 13.81 -9.44 4.73
CA GLU A 144 13.99 -8.85 6.06
C GLU A 144 13.40 -7.44 6.22
N LEU A 145 12.80 -6.86 5.16
CA LEU A 145 12.23 -5.52 5.25
C LEU A 145 11.01 -5.49 6.20
N PRO A 146 10.98 -4.52 7.14
CA PRO A 146 9.82 -4.31 8.01
C PRO A 146 8.54 -4.03 7.22
N LEU A 147 7.45 -4.66 7.66
CA LEU A 147 6.10 -4.43 7.18
C LEU A 147 5.38 -3.47 8.15
N MET A 148 5.08 -2.26 7.68
CA MET A 148 4.46 -1.20 8.48
C MET A 148 3.00 -1.04 8.08
N SER A 149 2.08 -1.36 9.00
CA SER A 149 0.65 -1.17 8.76
C SER A 149 0.29 0.32 8.76
N ALA A 150 -0.42 0.74 7.72
CA ALA A 150 -0.97 2.09 7.59
C ALA A 150 -2.13 2.35 8.54
N ASP A 151 -2.51 3.62 8.66
CA ASP A 151 -3.59 4.10 9.51
C ASP A 151 -4.96 3.51 9.14
N TYR A 152 -5.89 3.55 10.10
CA TYR A 152 -7.25 3.04 9.96
C TYR A 152 -8.21 4.16 9.56
N GLY A 153 -8.96 3.92 8.49
CA GLY A 153 -9.94 4.86 7.95
C GLY A 153 -10.90 4.20 6.98
N THR A 154 -11.90 4.96 6.57
CA THR A 154 -12.99 4.55 5.68
C THR A 154 -13.28 5.64 4.66
N SER A 155 -14.24 5.41 3.75
CA SER A 155 -14.73 6.44 2.81
C SER A 155 -15.30 7.66 3.52
N GLU A 156 -15.83 7.46 4.73
CA GLU A 156 -16.47 8.48 5.55
C GLU A 156 -15.46 9.37 6.29
N GLY A 157 -14.25 8.86 6.53
CA GLY A 157 -13.18 9.63 7.14
C GLY A 157 -12.05 8.79 7.71
N TRP A 158 -10.97 9.46 8.11
CA TRP A 158 -9.93 8.85 8.93
C TRP A 158 -10.49 8.56 10.33
N ILE A 159 -10.06 7.44 10.93
CA ILE A 159 -10.56 7.01 12.24
C ILE A 159 -9.43 6.99 13.27
N ALA A 160 -8.34 6.26 12.98
CA ALA A 160 -7.31 6.00 13.95
C ALA A 160 -5.93 5.89 13.32
N ALA A 161 -4.91 6.34 14.04
CA ALA A 161 -3.51 6.25 13.59
C ALA A 161 -2.81 5.06 14.24
N ASN A 162 -1.89 4.42 13.50
CA ASN A 162 -1.05 3.37 14.07
C ASN A 162 -0.03 3.97 15.05
N VAL A 163 -0.15 3.67 16.34
CA VAL A 163 0.72 4.24 17.38
C VAL A 163 2.05 3.48 17.53
N ASN A 164 2.13 2.26 16.99
CA ASN A 164 3.28 1.38 17.09
C ASN A 164 3.73 0.87 15.72
N PRO A 165 4.20 1.75 14.81
CA PRO A 165 4.51 1.39 13.42
C PRO A 165 5.69 0.42 13.26
N LYS A 166 6.45 0.16 14.32
CA LYS A 166 7.57 -0.80 14.33
C LYS A 166 7.12 -2.23 14.67
N LEU A 167 5.90 -2.40 15.20
CA LEU A 167 5.37 -3.72 15.50
C LEU A 167 4.94 -4.43 14.21
N PRO A 168 4.97 -5.78 14.20
CA PRO A 168 4.46 -6.54 13.07
C PRO A 168 2.96 -6.25 12.85
N PRO A 169 2.44 -6.40 11.62
CA PRO A 169 1.04 -6.13 11.31
C PRO A 169 0.02 -6.84 12.22
N GLU A 170 0.33 -8.06 12.70
CA GLU A 170 -0.52 -8.83 13.60
C GLU A 170 -0.66 -8.23 15.01
N LEU A 171 0.23 -7.31 15.39
CA LEU A 171 0.21 -6.58 16.66
C LEU A 171 -0.07 -5.09 16.44
N ALA A 172 -0.55 -4.70 15.27
CA ALA A 172 -0.89 -3.33 14.96
C ALA A 172 -2.00 -2.84 15.90
N THR A 173 -1.78 -1.67 16.50
CA THR A 173 -2.71 -1.03 17.42
C THR A 173 -2.99 0.38 16.92
N PHE A 174 -4.27 0.71 16.84
CA PHE A 174 -4.72 1.99 16.29
C PHE A 174 -5.34 2.84 17.42
N ALA A 175 -4.91 4.09 17.53
CA ALA A 175 -5.49 5.04 18.46
C ALA A 175 -6.43 5.99 17.70
N VAL A 176 -7.71 5.98 18.09
CA VAL A 176 -8.72 6.89 17.54
C VAL A 176 -8.34 8.32 17.87
N LEU A 177 -8.35 9.19 16.87
CA LEU A 177 -7.99 10.60 17.05
C LEU A 177 -9.25 11.40 17.39
N PRO A 178 -9.39 11.94 18.61
CA PRO A 178 -10.65 12.55 19.07
C PRO A 178 -11.03 13.86 18.35
N ASN A 179 -10.11 14.45 17.59
CA ASN A 179 -10.29 15.74 16.94
C ASN A 179 -10.73 15.66 15.46
N ILE A 180 -10.81 14.46 14.88
CA ILE A 180 -11.17 14.28 13.46
C ILE A 180 -12.64 13.89 13.24
N GLY A 181 -13.37 13.62 14.32
CA GLY A 181 -14.79 13.26 14.31
C GLY A 181 -15.29 12.99 15.72
N TYR A 182 -16.59 12.73 15.86
CA TYR A 182 -17.16 12.22 17.09
C TYR A 182 -17.37 10.70 16.97
N PHE A 183 -16.85 9.96 17.95
CA PHE A 183 -16.78 8.50 17.91
C PHE A 183 -17.56 7.89 19.08
N GLU A 184 -18.48 6.99 18.74
CA GLU A 184 -19.23 6.17 19.70
C GLU A 184 -18.96 4.68 19.42
N PHE A 185 -19.29 3.81 20.36
CA PHE A 185 -18.96 2.39 20.31
C PHE A 185 -20.14 1.55 20.81
N ILE A 186 -20.63 0.62 19.98
CA ILE A 186 -21.68 -0.33 20.34
C ILE A 186 -21.01 -1.63 20.81
N PRO A 187 -21.22 -2.08 22.05
CA PRO A 187 -20.66 -3.35 22.53
C PRO A 187 -21.22 -4.55 21.76
N LEU A 188 -20.35 -5.46 21.30
CA LEU A 188 -20.70 -6.64 20.49
C LEU A 188 -20.98 -7.92 21.32
N ASN A 189 -21.27 -7.81 22.62
CA ASN A 189 -21.43 -8.98 23.51
C ASN A 189 -22.36 -10.07 22.93
N ASN A 190 -21.87 -11.31 22.92
CA ASN A 190 -22.56 -12.54 22.49
C ASN A 190 -23.71 -13.02 23.41
N ASP A 191 -24.16 -12.20 24.35
CA ASP A 191 -25.22 -12.60 25.27
C ASP A 191 -26.56 -12.63 24.53
N ALA A 192 -27.09 -13.83 24.31
CA ALA A 192 -28.37 -14.09 23.65
C ALA A 192 -29.56 -13.32 24.29
N GLU A 193 -29.40 -12.82 25.52
CA GLU A 193 -30.41 -11.98 26.20
C GLU A 193 -30.50 -10.54 25.67
N ARG A 194 -29.48 -10.04 24.95
CA ARG A 194 -29.49 -8.67 24.39
C ARG A 194 -30.11 -8.55 23.00
N LEU A 195 -30.54 -9.65 22.39
CA LEU A 195 -31.30 -9.64 21.12
C LEU A 195 -32.59 -8.80 21.16
N TYR A 196 -33.08 -8.44 22.36
CA TYR A 196 -34.29 -7.65 22.58
C TYR A 196 -34.03 -6.22 23.10
N MET A 197 -32.77 -5.79 23.24
CA MET A 197 -32.43 -4.42 23.67
C MET A 197 -31.57 -3.73 22.62
N ASP A 198 -31.99 -2.53 22.19
CA ASP A 198 -31.12 -1.64 21.41
C ASP A 198 -29.85 -1.35 22.22
N PRO A 199 -28.67 -1.81 21.77
CA PRO A 199 -27.44 -1.61 22.51
C PRO A 199 -27.11 -0.11 22.50
N LYS A 200 -26.96 0.48 23.70
CA LYS A 200 -26.64 1.90 23.84
C LYS A 200 -25.16 2.12 23.48
N PRO A 201 -24.86 3.03 22.54
CA PRO A 201 -23.48 3.41 22.26
C PRO A 201 -22.82 4.03 23.49
N VAL A 202 -21.54 3.78 23.67
CA VAL A 202 -20.68 4.42 24.67
C VAL A 202 -19.69 5.36 23.98
N GLY A 203 -19.25 6.41 24.66
CA GLY A 203 -18.27 7.35 24.12
C GLY A 203 -16.85 6.76 24.07
N LEU A 204 -15.97 7.42 23.32
CA LEU A 204 -14.55 7.03 23.17
C LEU A 204 -13.80 6.81 24.49
N THR A 205 -14.16 7.53 25.56
CA THR A 205 -13.51 7.39 26.88
C THR A 205 -14.12 6.33 27.79
N GLU A 206 -15.23 5.71 27.35
CA GLU A 206 -16.04 4.78 28.15
C GLU A 206 -15.86 3.31 27.71
N VAL A 207 -15.04 3.07 26.68
CA VAL A 207 -14.68 1.72 26.22
C VAL A 207 -13.84 0.98 27.27
N LYS A 208 -13.99 -0.34 27.34
CA LYS A 208 -13.29 -1.21 28.29
C LYS A 208 -12.25 -2.07 27.58
N ILE A 209 -11.13 -2.31 28.24
CA ILE A 209 -10.05 -3.17 27.73
C ILE A 209 -10.56 -4.60 27.61
N GLY A 210 -10.37 -5.21 26.44
CA GLY A 210 -10.71 -6.61 26.18
C GLY A 210 -12.15 -6.86 25.73
N GLU A 211 -12.95 -5.81 25.53
CA GLU A 211 -14.29 -5.91 24.97
C GLU A 211 -14.29 -5.53 23.49
N ASP A 212 -15.18 -6.15 22.70
CA ASP A 212 -15.34 -5.88 21.28
C ASP A 212 -16.47 -4.88 21.03
N TYR A 213 -16.27 -3.97 20.08
CA TYR A 213 -17.21 -2.93 19.76
C TYR A 213 -17.33 -2.70 18.25
N GLU A 214 -18.53 -2.35 17.79
CA GLU A 214 -18.75 -1.69 16.51
C GLU A 214 -18.58 -0.18 16.70
N ILE A 215 -17.73 0.45 15.90
CA ILE A 215 -17.49 1.89 15.98
C ILE A 215 -18.61 2.64 15.26
N ILE A 216 -19.04 3.80 15.75
CA ILE A 216 -19.93 4.73 15.04
C ILE A 216 -19.15 6.02 14.85
N VAL A 217 -19.20 6.57 13.63
CA VAL A 217 -18.53 7.83 13.31
C VAL A 217 -19.56 8.89 12.96
N THR A 218 -19.46 10.05 13.61
CA THR A 218 -20.15 11.28 13.22
C THR A 218 -19.13 12.27 12.69
N THR A 219 -19.26 12.64 11.42
CA THR A 219 -18.28 13.47 10.70
C THR A 219 -18.72 14.92 10.60
N PHE A 220 -17.78 15.81 10.29
CA PHE A 220 -18.06 17.24 10.04
C PHE A 220 -19.00 17.48 8.85
N ALA A 221 -19.17 16.49 7.96
CA ALA A 221 -20.12 16.56 6.85
C ALA A 221 -21.58 16.32 7.28
N GLY A 222 -21.84 16.11 8.58
CA GLY A 222 -23.20 15.99 9.12
C GLY A 222 -23.81 14.59 9.02
N THR A 223 -23.00 13.57 8.70
CA THR A 223 -23.47 12.18 8.59
C THR A 223 -23.11 11.40 9.86
N ARG A 224 -24.09 10.76 10.48
CA ARG A 224 -23.92 9.75 11.54
C ARG A 224 -23.99 8.38 10.89
N ILE A 225 -22.91 7.61 10.95
CA ILE A 225 -22.74 6.40 10.12
C ILE A 225 -22.38 5.21 11.00
N PHE A 226 -23.02 4.08 10.70
CA PHE A 226 -22.62 2.73 11.11
C PHE A 226 -21.64 2.19 10.05
N PRO A 227 -20.33 2.15 10.32
CA PRO A 227 -19.38 1.45 9.47
C PRO A 227 -19.63 -0.05 9.63
N PHE A 228 -20.01 -0.68 8.52
CA PHE A 228 -20.25 -2.12 8.39
C PHE A 228 -19.04 -2.98 8.78
#